data_AF-A0A7J8NKD0-F1
#
_entry.id   AF-A0A7J8NKD0-F1
#
_cell.length_a   1.000
_cell.length_b   1.000
_cell.length_c   1.000
_cell.angle_alpha   90.00
_cell.angle_beta   90.00
_cell.angle_gamma   90.00
#
_symmetry.space_group_name_H-M   'P 1'
#
loop_
_entity.id
_entity.type
_entity.pdbx_description
1 polymer ?
#
loop_
_entity_poly.entity_id
_entity_poly.type
_entity_poly.pdbx_seq_one_letter_code
_entity_poly.pdbx_strand_id
1 'polypeptide(L)'
;MELIFSKLLTQTDIERRLSVPTRILYLFPYTATNHRCFDLQVKDTGDVVWSFRCIRRDGVYAKPVFSKGWLEFVYAKGLKAYDKIVVYKAKGVVEGDVPYRIEVKRKILRLMGEDIWIEIEHLHLYS
;
A
#
# COMPACT_ATOMS: atom_id res chain seq x y z
N MET A 1 -16.02 2.13 3.37
CA MET A 1 -14.66 1.55 3.27
C MET A 1 -14.15 1.24 4.68
N GLU A 2 -13.22 0.31 4.83
CA GLU A 2 -12.57 -0.05 6.09
C GLU A 2 -11.06 0.17 5.97
N LEU A 3 -10.47 0.99 6.84
CA LEU A 3 -9.04 1.27 6.82
C LEU A 3 -8.23 0.02 7.22
N ILE A 4 -7.42 -0.50 6.30
CA ILE A 4 -6.51 -1.61 6.59
C ILE A 4 -5.20 -1.08 7.14
N PHE A 5 -4.58 -0.04 6.57
CA PHE A 5 -3.47 0.69 7.19
C PHE A 5 -3.13 1.99 6.45
N SER A 6 -2.38 2.86 7.12
CA SER A 6 -1.71 4.00 6.50
C SER A 6 -0.26 4.04 6.92
N LYS A 7 0.63 4.54 6.06
CA LYS A 7 2.06 4.64 6.37
C LYS A 7 2.70 5.80 5.61
N LEU A 8 3.62 6.50 6.27
CA LEU A 8 4.59 7.37 5.60
C LEU A 8 5.76 6.52 5.10
N LEU A 9 6.01 6.58 3.80
CA LEU A 9 7.06 5.79 3.16
C LEU A 9 8.44 6.26 3.63
N THR A 10 9.27 5.29 4.03
CA THR A 10 10.68 5.51 4.33
C THR A 10 11.53 5.30 3.09
N GLN A 11 12.80 5.73 3.13
CA GLN A 11 13.74 5.48 2.04
C GLN A 11 13.84 3.99 1.68
N THR A 12 13.87 3.11 2.69
CA THR A 12 13.87 1.64 2.48
C THR A 12 12.59 1.13 1.80
N ASP A 13 11.44 1.76 2.07
CA ASP A 13 10.21 1.39 1.39
C ASP A 13 10.30 1.74 -0.09
N ILE A 14 10.87 2.89 -0.45
CA ILE A 14 11.02 3.33 -1.84
C ILE A 14 12.08 2.52 -2.60
N GLU A 15 13.19 2.16 -1.96
CA GLU A 15 14.33 1.54 -2.65
C GLU A 15 14.31 0.01 -2.64
N ARG A 16 13.57 -0.62 -1.71
CA ARG A 16 13.66 -2.08 -1.50
C ARG A 16 12.32 -2.77 -1.44
N ARG A 17 11.55 -2.51 -0.39
CA ARG A 17 10.31 -3.24 -0.06
C ARG A 17 9.51 -2.49 0.98
N LEU A 18 8.19 -2.51 0.86
CA LEU A 18 7.32 -1.89 1.85
C LEU A 18 7.18 -2.78 3.07
N SER A 19 7.65 -2.33 4.24
CA SER A 19 7.27 -2.98 5.49
C SER A 19 5.83 -2.60 5.87
N VAL A 20 4.98 -3.60 6.10
CA VAL A 20 3.55 -3.43 6.38
C VAL A 20 3.21 -3.91 7.80
N PRO A 21 2.12 -3.41 8.40
CA PRO A 21 1.69 -3.84 9.73
C PRO A 21 1.36 -5.34 9.77
N THR A 22 1.71 -6.01 10.87
CA THR A 22 1.48 -7.47 11.05
C THR A 22 0.01 -7.88 10.91
N ARG A 23 -0.95 -6.99 11.19
CA ARG A 23 -2.38 -7.27 11.00
C ARG A 23 -2.77 -7.63 9.57
N ILE A 24 -1.95 -7.25 8.58
CA ILE A 24 -2.21 -7.66 7.19
C ILE A 24 -2.10 -9.19 7.01
N LEU A 25 -1.44 -9.89 7.93
CA LEU A 25 -1.34 -11.34 7.92
C LEU A 25 -2.70 -12.02 8.12
N TYR A 26 -3.71 -11.35 8.71
CA TYR A 26 -5.07 -11.90 8.78
C TYR A 26 -5.72 -12.10 7.41
N LEU A 27 -5.16 -11.48 6.36
CA LEU A 27 -5.61 -11.67 4.98
C LEU A 27 -5.00 -12.90 4.31
N PHE A 28 -4.01 -13.55 4.94
CA PHE A 28 -3.45 -14.78 4.40
C PHE A 28 -4.56 -15.84 4.35
N PRO A 29 -4.69 -16.57 3.23
CA PRO A 29 -5.62 -17.68 3.18
C PRO A 29 -5.19 -18.74 4.20
N TYR A 30 -6.12 -19.09 5.10
CA TYR A 30 -5.94 -20.17 6.07
C TYR A 30 -5.99 -21.51 5.31
N THR A 31 -4.87 -21.87 4.68
CA THR A 31 -4.75 -23.11 3.91
C THR A 31 -3.83 -24.07 4.65
N ALA A 32 -4.10 -25.37 4.52
CA ALA A 32 -3.35 -26.44 5.18
C ALA A 32 -1.86 -26.48 4.75
N THR A 33 -1.53 -25.82 3.65
CA THR A 33 -0.18 -25.64 3.14
C THR A 33 0.41 -24.33 3.67
N ASN A 34 1.58 -24.43 4.30
CA ASN A 34 2.35 -23.37 4.95
C ASN A 34 2.86 -22.31 3.94
N HIS A 35 1.96 -21.58 3.29
CA HIS A 35 2.33 -20.53 2.35
C HIS A 35 2.83 -19.30 3.13
N ARG A 36 4.15 -19.15 3.16
CA ARG A 36 4.85 -18.00 3.75
C ARG A 36 4.59 -16.67 3.03
N CYS A 37 3.85 -16.69 1.93
CA CYS A 37 3.50 -15.51 1.16
C CYS A 37 2.12 -15.65 0.50
N PHE A 38 1.51 -14.52 0.19
CA PHE A 38 0.33 -14.42 -0.66
C PHE A 38 0.43 -13.18 -1.55
N ASP A 39 -0.23 -13.20 -2.70
CA ASP A 39 -0.29 -12.05 -3.61
C ASP A 39 -1.59 -11.27 -3.32
N LEU A 40 -1.45 -10.00 -2.92
CA LEU A 40 -2.57 -9.09 -2.63
C LEU A 40 -2.82 -8.21 -3.86
N GLN A 41 -4.00 -8.34 -4.46
CA GLN A 41 -4.46 -7.40 -5.49
C GLN A 41 -5.08 -6.17 -4.84
N VAL A 42 -4.69 -4.99 -5.32
CA VAL A 42 -5.23 -3.69 -4.90
C VAL A 42 -5.52 -2.83 -6.13
N LYS A 43 -6.59 -2.06 -6.12
CA LYS A 43 -6.88 -1.03 -7.12
C LYS A 43 -6.36 0.33 -6.65
N ASP A 44 -5.73 1.09 -7.52
CA ASP A 44 -5.43 2.49 -7.22
C ASP A 44 -6.65 3.40 -7.50
N THR A 45 -6.47 4.71 -7.34
CA THR A 45 -7.50 5.74 -7.60
C THR A 45 -7.86 5.87 -9.08
N GLY A 46 -7.00 5.40 -9.99
CA GLY A 46 -7.27 5.30 -11.43
C GLY A 46 -7.85 3.95 -11.85
N ASP A 47 -8.31 3.13 -10.88
CA ASP A 47 -8.84 1.78 -11.07
C ASP A 47 -7.83 0.77 -11.69
N VAL A 48 -6.53 1.09 -11.70
CA VAL A 48 -5.50 0.15 -12.16
C VAL A 48 -5.24 -0.87 -11.05
N VAL A 49 -5.24 -2.15 -11.43
CA VAL A 49 -4.99 -3.27 -10.51
C VAL A 49 -3.49 -3.53 -10.39
N TRP A 50 -3.00 -3.50 -9.16
CA TRP A 50 -1.63 -3.84 -8.77
C TRP A 50 -1.62 -5.12 -7.93
N SER A 51 -0.63 -5.99 -8.14
CA SER A 51 -0.48 -7.22 -7.37
C SER A 51 0.81 -7.18 -6.57
N PHE A 52 0.70 -7.21 -5.24
CA PHE A 52 1.84 -7.16 -4.33
C PHE A 52 2.05 -8.49 -3.62
N ARG A 53 3.26 -9.06 -3.76
CA ARG A 53 3.62 -10.24 -2.98
C ARG A 53 3.92 -9.88 -1.54
N CYS A 54 3.01 -10.22 -0.64
CA CYS A 54 3.21 -10.11 0.80
C CYS A 54 3.93 -11.35 1.33
N ILE A 55 5.04 -11.16 2.03
CA ILE A 55 5.84 -12.22 2.62
C ILE A 55 5.81 -12.07 4.14
N ARG A 56 5.40 -13.13 4.85
CA ARG A 56 5.57 -13.26 6.30
C ARG A 56 7.06 -13.42 6.59
N ARG A 57 7.56 -12.72 7.60
CA ARG A 57 8.94 -12.88 8.05
C ARG A 57 8.99 -13.45 9.46
N ASP A 58 10.00 -14.27 9.71
CA ASP A 58 10.29 -14.83 11.03
C ASP A 58 11.49 -14.10 11.67
N GLY A 59 11.70 -14.33 12.97
CA GLY A 59 12.80 -13.75 13.75
C GLY A 59 12.51 -12.38 14.38
N VAL A 60 13.56 -11.71 14.86
CA VAL A 60 13.45 -10.45 15.65
C VAL A 60 12.74 -9.33 14.88
N TYR A 61 12.85 -9.33 13.56
CA TYR A 61 12.16 -8.39 12.67
C TYR A 61 11.09 -9.10 11.85
N ALA A 62 10.04 -9.60 12.53
CA ALA A 62 8.94 -10.35 11.94
C ALA A 62 7.87 -9.51 11.21
N LYS A 63 8.14 -8.23 10.91
CA LYS A 63 7.20 -7.40 10.16
C LYS A 63 7.08 -7.93 8.72
N PRO A 64 5.87 -8.21 8.23
CA PRO A 64 5.67 -8.59 6.84
C PRO A 64 6.08 -7.48 5.88
N VAL A 65 6.32 -7.88 4.64
CA VAL A 65 6.77 -6.97 3.58
C VAL A 65 6.00 -7.21 2.30
N PHE A 66 5.64 -6.15 1.59
CA PHE A 66 5.34 -6.23 0.15
C PHE A 66 6.65 -6.16 -0.61
N SER A 67 6.88 -7.17 -1.44
CA SER A 67 8.13 -7.39 -2.17
C SER A 67 7.89 -7.21 -3.68
N LYS A 68 7.60 -8.30 -4.39
CA LYS A 68 7.30 -8.27 -5.84
C LYS A 68 6.09 -7.37 -6.12
N GLY A 69 6.17 -6.57 -7.18
CA GLY A 69 5.14 -5.62 -7.61
C GLY A 69 5.23 -4.26 -6.94
N TRP A 70 5.88 -4.16 -5.77
CA TRP A 70 5.93 -2.91 -5.02
C TRP A 70 6.84 -1.87 -5.66
N LEU A 71 8.05 -2.24 -6.08
CA LEU A 71 8.97 -1.29 -6.70
C LEU A 71 8.46 -0.85 -8.07
N GLU A 72 7.81 -1.75 -8.81
CA GLU A 72 7.12 -1.44 -10.06
C GLU A 72 6.05 -0.36 -9.85
N PHE A 73 5.25 -0.47 -8.78
CA PHE A 73 4.29 0.55 -8.37
C PHE A 73 4.97 1.87 -7.97
N VAL A 74 6.06 1.80 -7.18
CA VAL A 74 6.85 2.97 -6.77
C VAL A 74 7.32 3.76 -8.00
N TYR A 75 7.91 3.08 -8.98
CA TYR A 75 8.42 3.72 -10.19
C TYR A 75 7.29 4.25 -11.06
N ALA A 76 6.24 3.47 -11.28
CA ALA A 76 5.11 3.88 -12.13
C ALA A 76 4.36 5.10 -11.57
N LYS A 77 4.23 5.20 -10.25
CA LYS A 77 3.56 6.33 -9.58
C LYS A 77 4.50 7.47 -9.21
N GLY A 78 5.81 7.32 -9.40
CA GLY A 78 6.79 8.33 -9.02
C GLY A 78 6.79 8.62 -7.52
N LEU A 79 6.69 7.57 -6.69
CA LEU A 79 6.65 7.68 -5.23
C LEU A 79 7.99 8.16 -4.68
N LYS A 80 7.92 8.93 -3.59
CA LYS A 80 9.06 9.50 -2.88
C LYS A 80 8.97 9.17 -1.39
N ALA A 81 10.11 9.23 -0.72
CA ALA A 81 10.11 9.17 0.74
C ALA A 81 9.20 10.27 1.29
N TYR A 82 8.52 9.97 2.39
CA TYR A 82 7.49 10.79 3.05
C TYR A 82 6.15 10.93 2.31
N ASP A 83 5.98 10.33 1.13
CA ASP A 83 4.62 10.11 0.62
C ASP A 83 3.84 9.22 1.61
N LYS A 84 2.55 9.50 1.74
CA LYS A 84 1.63 8.72 2.58
C LYS A 84 0.87 7.75 1.69
N ILE A 85 0.93 6.47 2.02
CA ILE A 85 0.01 5.48 1.46
C ILE A 85 -1.14 5.20 2.43
N VAL A 86 -2.32 4.94 1.89
CA VAL A 86 -3.50 4.52 2.63
C VAL A 86 -4.10 3.32 1.90
N VAL A 87 -4.24 2.20 2.60
CA VAL A 87 -4.85 0.97 2.08
C VAL A 87 -6.13 0.71 2.84
N TYR A 88 -7.21 0.44 2.10
CA TYR A 88 -8.52 0.15 2.65
C TYR A 88 -9.21 -0.99 1.90
N LYS A 89 -10.22 -1.57 2.52
CA LYS A 89 -11.13 -2.56 1.93
C LYS A 89 -12.47 -1.88 1.61
N ALA A 90 -12.92 -1.98 0.37
CA ALA A 90 -14.24 -1.53 -0.04
C ALA A 90 -15.33 -2.45 0.56
N LYS A 91 -16.51 -1.89 0.83
CA LYS A 91 -17.68 -2.64 1.33
C LYS A 91 -18.60 -2.98 0.16
N GLY A 92 -19.26 -4.15 0.19
CA GLY A 92 -20.26 -4.53 -0.83
C GLY A 92 -19.66 -4.76 -2.22
N VAL A 93 -18.42 -5.23 -2.29
CA VAL A 93 -17.73 -5.52 -3.55
C VAL A 93 -18.37 -6.75 -4.18
N VAL A 94 -18.69 -6.67 -5.47
CA VAL A 94 -19.26 -7.78 -6.25
C VAL A 94 -18.28 -8.95 -6.27
N GLU A 95 -18.80 -10.17 -6.21
CA GLU A 95 -17.98 -11.38 -6.30
C GLU A 95 -17.14 -11.36 -7.59
N GLY A 96 -15.82 -11.60 -7.43
CA GLY A 96 -14.85 -11.52 -8.52
C GLY A 96 -14.17 -10.16 -8.72
N ASP A 97 -14.62 -9.08 -8.06
CA ASP A 97 -13.93 -7.79 -8.11
C ASP A 97 -12.85 -7.65 -7.00
N VAL A 98 -11.85 -6.80 -7.24
CA VAL A 98 -10.74 -6.54 -6.31
C VAL A 98 -11.22 -5.63 -5.17
N PRO A 99 -11.27 -6.13 -3.91
CA PRO A 99 -11.90 -5.40 -2.83
C PRO A 99 -10.97 -4.40 -2.14
N TYR A 100 -9.67 -4.47 -2.38
CA TYR A 100 -8.69 -3.61 -1.75
C TYR A 100 -8.33 -2.43 -2.64
N ARG A 101 -8.07 -1.30 -1.98
CA ARG A 101 -7.75 -0.04 -2.63
C ARG A 101 -6.50 0.56 -2.01
N ILE A 102 -5.70 1.25 -2.82
CA ILE A 102 -4.52 1.98 -2.38
C ILE A 102 -4.59 3.43 -2.89
N GLU A 103 -4.49 4.36 -1.95
CA GLU A 103 -4.33 5.79 -2.22
C GLU A 103 -2.90 6.20 -1.88
N VAL A 104 -2.34 7.10 -2.68
CA VAL A 104 -1.04 7.71 -2.45
C VAL A 104 -1.26 9.22 -2.33
N LYS A 105 -0.76 9.80 -1.25
CA LYS A 105 -0.87 11.23 -0.98
C LYS A 105 0.51 11.84 -0.76
N ARG A 106 0.77 12.96 -1.42
CA ARG A 106 1.98 13.76 -1.24
C ARG A 106 1.65 14.99 -0.42
N LYS A 107 2.46 15.26 0.59
CA LYS A 107 2.40 16.52 1.33
C LYS A 107 2.96 17.62 0.43
N ILE A 108 2.14 18.61 0.12
CA ILE A 108 2.57 19.75 -0.70
C ILE A 108 3.10 20.91 0.16
N LEU A 109 2.45 21.19 1.29
CA LEU A 109 2.84 22.28 2.20
C LEU A 109 2.18 22.10 3.57
N ARG A 110 2.61 22.94 4.52
CA ARG A 110 1.94 23.12 5.82
C ARG A 110 1.38 24.54 5.87
N LEU A 111 0.07 24.66 6.15
CA LEU A 111 -0.62 25.94 6.25
C LEU A 111 -1.30 26.02 7.61
N MET A 112 -1.01 27.07 8.38
CA MET A 112 -1.61 27.30 9.71
C MET A 112 -1.47 26.10 10.68
N GLY A 113 -0.36 25.38 10.60
CA GLY A 113 -0.09 24.19 11.43
C GLY A 113 -0.58 22.86 10.84
N GLU A 114 -1.46 22.91 9.83
CA GLU A 114 -2.05 21.74 9.20
C GLU A 114 -1.29 21.31 7.95
N ASP A 115 -1.09 20.00 7.80
CA ASP A 115 -0.43 19.42 6.61
C ASP A 115 -1.45 19.22 5.49
N ILE A 116 -1.20 19.85 4.33
CA ILE A 116 -2.03 19.67 3.14
C ILE A 116 -1.47 18.50 2.32
N TRP A 117 -2.30 17.49 2.13
CA TRP A 117 -2.00 16.27 1.37
C TRP A 117 -2.86 16.22 0.12
N ILE A 118 -2.22 15.92 -1.02
CA ILE A 118 -2.89 15.79 -2.32
C ILE A 118 -2.64 14.40 -2.87
N GLU A 119 -3.65 13.80 -3.49
CA GLU A 119 -3.52 12.53 -4.18
C GLU A 119 -2.53 12.65 -5.35
N ILE A 120 -1.65 11.68 -5.50
CA ILE A 120 -0.56 11.79 -6.48
C ILE A 120 -1.08 11.92 -7.90
N GLU A 121 -2.24 11.34 -8.19
CA GLU A 121 -2.95 11.46 -9.45
C GLU A 121 -3.39 12.91 -9.75
N HIS A 122 -3.64 13.72 -8.72
CA HIS A 122 -4.01 15.13 -8.85
C HIS A 122 -2.83 16.09 -8.72
N LEU A 123 -1.61 15.59 -8.48
CA LEU A 123 -0.44 16.42 -8.24
C LEU A 123 -0.12 17.36 -9.42
N HIS A 124 -0.44 16.93 -10.65
CA HIS A 124 -0.27 17.72 -11.87
C HIS A 124 -1.10 19.00 -11.93
N LEU A 125 -2.14 19.14 -11.09
CA LEU A 125 -2.96 20.35 -11.00
C LEU A 125 -2.29 21.44 -10.14
N TYR A 126 -1.16 21.14 -9.50
CA TYR A 126 -0.47 22.00 -8.53
C TYR A 126 1.02 22.19 -8.83
N SER A 127 1.48 21.76 -10.02
CA SER A 127 2.86 21.87 -10.50
C SER A 127 3.04 23.02 -11.47
#